data_AF-A0A2H1W722-F1
#
_entry.id   AF-A0A2H1W722-F1
#
_cell.length_a   1.000
_cell.length_b   1.000
_cell.length_c   1.000
_cell.angle_alpha   90.00
_cell.angle_beta   90.00
_cell.angle_gamma   90.00
#
_symmetry.space_group_name_H-M   'P 1'
#
loop_
_entity.id
_entity.type
_entity.pdbx_description
1 polymer ?
#
loop_
_entity_poly.entity_id
_entity_poly.type
_entity_poly.pdbx_seq_one_letter_code
_entity_poly.pdbx_strand_id
1 'polypeptide(L)'
;MYFNDLEKCFVDECIHLPREGELPRTMNAVLQVLRNKELETIYPNIDIALRMCVSTAVSNCSGERSFSCLKRVKNYLRSTMTDKRLNSLAILNIESTLLMSLNYDDVIDNFAKQKCRRRKF
;
A
#
# COMPACT_ATOMS: atom_id res chain seq x y z
N MET A 1 13.44 -11.58 -10.45
CA MET A 1 14.18 -10.94 -11.54
C MET A 1 15.29 -11.90 -11.93
N TYR A 2 15.14 -12.55 -13.07
CA TYR A 2 16.16 -13.47 -13.58
C TYR A 2 17.35 -12.66 -14.13
N PHE A 3 18.52 -13.28 -14.19
CA PHE A 3 19.75 -12.63 -14.65
C PHE A 3 19.62 -12.03 -16.07
N ASN A 4 18.74 -12.60 -16.90
CA ASN A 4 18.47 -12.13 -18.26
C ASN A 4 17.47 -10.96 -18.33
N ASP A 5 16.81 -10.60 -17.23
CA ASP A 5 15.88 -9.45 -17.18
C ASP A 5 16.62 -8.12 -16.98
N LEU A 6 17.91 -8.17 -16.63
CA LEU A 6 18.77 -6.99 -16.46
C LEU A 6 19.46 -6.65 -17.79
N GLU A 7 19.20 -5.45 -18.29
CA GLU A 7 19.96 -4.90 -19.41
C GLU A 7 21.44 -4.77 -19.05
N LYS A 8 22.34 -5.01 -20.01
CA LYS A 8 23.80 -4.92 -19.76
C LYS A 8 24.22 -3.54 -19.23
N CYS A 9 23.51 -2.49 -19.64
CA CYS A 9 23.73 -1.12 -19.18
C CYS A 9 23.45 -0.92 -17.68
N PHE A 10 22.65 -1.77 -17.03
CA PHE A 10 22.35 -1.62 -15.59
C PHE A 10 23.59 -1.74 -14.70
N VAL A 11 24.52 -2.64 -15.06
CA VAL A 11 25.77 -2.82 -14.31
C VAL A 11 26.64 -1.57 -14.44
N ASP A 12 26.70 -0.99 -15.63
CA ASP A 12 27.45 0.25 -15.89
C ASP A 12 26.82 1.41 -15.11
N GLU A 13 25.50 1.56 -15.15
CA GLU A 13 24.77 2.56 -14.35
C GLU A 13 25.11 2.43 -12.85
N CYS A 14 25.15 1.19 -12.33
CA CYS A 14 25.43 0.92 -10.90
C CYS A 14 26.87 1.27 -10.50
N ILE A 15 27.82 1.23 -11.43
CA ILE A 15 29.22 1.61 -11.19
C ILE A 15 29.38 3.13 -11.29
N HIS A 16 28.62 3.78 -12.17
CA HIS A 16 28.72 5.21 -12.43
C HIS A 16 28.00 6.07 -11.39
N LEU A 17 26.81 5.68 -10.94
CA LEU A 17 26.01 6.47 -9.99
C LEU A 17 26.73 6.77 -8.65
N PRO A 18 27.46 5.83 -8.01
CA PRO A 18 28.19 6.12 -6.77
C PRO A 18 29.41 7.02 -6.96
N ARG A 19 29.90 7.18 -8.21
CA ARG A 19 31.04 8.05 -8.52
C ARG A 19 30.63 9.52 -8.69
N GLU A 20 29.34 9.77 -8.92
CA GLU A 20 28.75 11.11 -9.01
C GLU A 20 28.63 11.83 -7.64
N GLY A 21 28.84 11.11 -6.53
CA GLY A 21 28.90 11.69 -5.19
C GLY A 21 28.45 10.74 -4.07
N GLU A 22 28.48 11.24 -2.83
CA GLU A 22 27.98 10.48 -1.68
C GLU A 22 26.47 10.25 -1.79
N LEU A 23 26.09 8.98 -1.96
CA LEU A 23 24.70 8.56 -1.94
C LEU A 23 24.20 8.45 -0.49
N PRO A 24 22.99 8.94 -0.18
CA PRO A 24 22.39 8.75 1.14
C PRO A 24 22.11 7.27 1.42
N ARG A 25 22.06 6.90 2.71
CA ARG A 25 21.94 5.49 3.15
C ARG A 25 20.57 4.86 2.89
N THR A 26 19.54 5.67 2.63
CA THR A 26 18.15 5.18 2.48
C THR A 26 17.75 5.20 1.01
N MET A 27 17.18 4.10 0.50
CA MET A 27 16.70 3.98 -0.89
C MET A 27 15.77 5.13 -1.30
N ASN A 28 14.86 5.56 -0.42
CA ASN A 28 14.01 6.72 -0.65
C ASN A 28 14.82 8.00 -0.89
N ALA A 29 15.84 8.25 -0.07
CA ALA A 29 16.67 9.44 -0.19
C ALA A 29 17.49 9.41 -1.48
N VAL A 30 17.97 8.23 -1.91
CA VAL A 30 18.65 8.06 -3.19
C VAL A 30 17.71 8.41 -4.35
N LEU A 31 16.46 7.93 -4.30
CA LEU A 31 15.42 8.27 -5.27
C LEU A 31 15.14 9.78 -5.33
N GLN A 32 15.10 10.46 -4.18
CA GLN A 32 14.91 11.91 -4.14
C GLN A 32 16.11 12.66 -4.76
N VAL A 33 17.33 12.19 -4.52
CA VAL A 33 18.54 12.79 -5.13
C VAL A 33 18.54 12.62 -6.64
N LEU A 34 18.20 11.42 -7.14
CA LEU A 34 18.08 11.16 -8.58
C LEU A 34 17.07 12.10 -9.25
N ARG A 35 15.91 12.30 -8.61
CA ARG A 35 14.87 13.21 -9.10
C ARG A 35 15.29 14.68 -9.04
N ASN A 36 15.93 15.11 -7.96
CA ASN A 36 16.37 16.49 -7.78
C ASN A 36 17.50 16.90 -8.73
N LYS A 37 18.32 15.93 -9.17
CA LYS A 37 19.42 16.15 -10.11
C LYS A 37 19.03 15.85 -11.57
N GLU A 38 17.75 15.54 -11.85
CA GLU A 38 17.26 15.14 -13.18
C GLU A 38 18.06 13.97 -13.80
N LEU A 39 18.57 13.08 -12.96
CA LEU A 39 19.40 11.94 -13.37
C LEU A 39 18.57 10.73 -13.81
N GLU A 40 17.24 10.82 -13.77
CA GLU A 40 16.31 9.75 -14.16
C GLU A 40 16.45 9.34 -15.62
N THR A 41 16.85 10.27 -16.50
CA THR A 41 17.12 9.98 -17.92
C THR A 41 18.51 9.39 -18.16
N ILE A 42 19.44 9.60 -17.22
CA ILE A 42 20.84 9.13 -17.31
C ILE A 42 20.96 7.71 -16.72
N TYR A 43 20.19 7.41 -15.66
CA TYR A 43 20.17 6.11 -14.98
C TYR A 43 18.75 5.52 -14.91
N PRO A 44 18.11 5.23 -16.06
CA PRO A 44 16.71 4.80 -16.10
C PRO A 44 16.49 3.46 -15.41
N ASN A 45 17.44 2.52 -15.52
CA ASN A 45 17.28 1.19 -14.95
C ASN A 45 17.42 1.23 -13.42
N ILE A 46 18.32 2.07 -12.89
CA ILE A 46 18.42 2.29 -11.44
C ILE A 46 17.18 2.96 -10.88
N ASP A 47 16.64 3.98 -11.54
CA ASP A 47 15.43 4.65 -11.07
C ASP A 47 14.27 3.66 -10.96
N ILE A 48 14.06 2.84 -12.00
CA ILE A 48 13.03 1.79 -12.02
C ILE A 48 13.26 0.79 -10.88
N ALA A 49 14.48 0.30 -10.69
CA ALA A 49 14.81 -0.66 -9.65
C ALA A 49 14.55 -0.09 -8.24
N LEU A 50 14.99 1.14 -7.97
CA LEU A 50 14.73 1.81 -6.69
C LEU A 50 13.23 2.00 -6.46
N ARG A 51 12.47 2.39 -7.48
CA ARG A 51 11.02 2.54 -7.40
C ARG A 51 10.34 1.23 -7.04
N MET A 52 10.76 0.13 -7.67
CA MET A 52 10.27 -1.22 -7.35
C MET A 52 10.60 -1.60 -5.91
N CYS A 53 11.84 -1.39 -5.46
CA CYS A 53 12.26 -1.70 -4.09
C CYS A 53 11.43 -0.92 -3.05
N VAL A 54 11.27 0.39 -3.24
CA VAL A 54 10.50 1.25 -2.34
C VAL A 54 9.03 0.87 -2.35
N SER A 55 8.43 0.68 -3.53
CA SER A 55 7.03 0.27 -3.66
C SER A 55 6.76 -1.07 -3.00
N THR A 56 7.66 -2.03 -3.17
CA THR A 56 7.56 -3.36 -2.54
C THR A 56 7.65 -3.25 -1.01
N ALA A 57 8.58 -2.44 -0.49
CA ALA A 57 8.70 -2.21 0.94
C ALA A 57 7.43 -1.60 1.56
N VAL A 58 6.86 -0.58 0.90
CA VAL A 58 5.59 0.05 1.32
C VAL A 58 4.43 -0.95 1.25
N SER A 59 4.35 -1.72 0.16
CA SER A 59 3.31 -2.73 -0.04
C SER A 59 3.36 -3.84 1.00
N ASN A 60 4.56 -4.32 1.34
CA ASN A 60 4.76 -5.33 2.38
C ASN A 60 4.28 -4.82 3.73
N CYS A 61 4.68 -3.60 4.13
CA CYS A 61 4.23 -3.00 5.38
C CYS A 61 2.70 -2.82 5.43
N SER A 62 2.10 -2.35 4.34
CA SER A 62 0.65 -2.22 4.22
C SER A 62 -0.07 -3.58 4.30
N GLY A 63 0.50 -4.60 3.65
CA GLY A 63 0.03 -5.98 3.70
C GLY A 63 0.05 -6.55 5.13
N GLU A 64 1.20 -6.44 5.81
CA GLU A 64 1.35 -6.88 7.22
C GLU A 64 0.34 -6.18 8.14
N ARG A 65 0.18 -4.86 7.99
CA ARG A 65 -0.82 -4.09 8.74
C ARG A 65 -2.24 -4.61 8.48
N SER A 66 -2.58 -4.86 7.22
CA SER A 66 -3.90 -5.37 6.80
C SER A 66 -4.16 -6.77 7.34
N PHE A 67 -3.19 -7.68 7.27
CA PHE A 67 -3.31 -9.04 7.82
C PHE A 67 -3.36 -9.05 9.35
N SER A 68 -2.62 -8.17 10.02
CA SER A 68 -2.69 -7.99 11.47
C SER A 68 -4.08 -7.52 11.90
N CYS A 69 -4.67 -6.56 11.17
CA CYS A 69 -6.05 -6.13 11.37
C CYS A 69 -7.03 -7.28 11.15
N LEU A 70 -6.90 -8.02 10.04
CA LEU A 70 -7.76 -9.16 9.73
C LEU A 70 -7.69 -10.24 10.82
N LYS A 71 -6.51 -10.51 11.37
CA LYS A 71 -6.32 -11.45 12.49
C LYS A 71 -7.07 -11.01 13.76
N ARG A 72 -7.16 -9.70 14.02
CA ARG A 72 -7.95 -9.16 15.15
C ARG A 72 -9.45 -9.29 14.90
N VAL A 73 -9.89 -9.06 13.66
CA VAL A 73 -11.31 -9.14 13.26
C VAL A 73 -11.79 -10.60 13.23
N LYS A 74 -10.99 -11.51 12.66
CA LYS A 74 -11.25 -12.95 12.58
C LYS A 74 -10.67 -13.65 13.82
N ASN A 75 -11.46 -13.69 14.89
CA ASN A 75 -11.11 -14.40 16.11
C ASN A 75 -11.92 -15.70 16.27
N TYR A 76 -11.53 -16.55 17.22
CA TYR A 76 -12.12 -17.88 17.44
C TYR A 76 -13.66 -17.84 17.61
N LEU A 77 -14.17 -16.87 18.37
CA LEU A 77 -15.60 -16.69 18.61
C LEU A 77 -16.38 -16.22 17.37
N ARG A 78 -15.70 -15.66 16.36
CA ARG A 78 -16.27 -15.18 15.09
C ARG A 78 -15.89 -16.06 13.89
N SER A 79 -15.45 -17.28 14.15
CA SER A 79 -14.97 -18.24 13.13
C SER A 79 -16.03 -18.67 12.12
N THR A 80 -17.32 -18.55 12.45
CA THR A 80 -18.46 -18.94 11.60
C THR A 80 -18.97 -17.81 10.68
N MET A 81 -18.32 -16.65 10.66
CA MET A 81 -18.76 -15.51 9.87
C MET A 81 -18.44 -15.69 8.37
N THR A 82 -19.39 -15.33 7.50
CA THR A 82 -19.19 -15.36 6.03
C THR A 82 -18.09 -14.41 5.58
N ASP A 83 -17.31 -14.80 4.57
CA ASP A 83 -16.22 -14.00 4.00
C ASP A 83 -16.66 -12.61 3.56
N LYS A 84 -17.88 -12.47 3.02
CA LYS A 84 -18.45 -11.16 2.66
C LYS A 84 -18.50 -10.20 3.85
N ARG A 85 -19.03 -10.66 4.98
CA ARG A 85 -19.14 -9.85 6.21
C ARG A 85 -17.78 -9.61 6.85
N LEU A 86 -16.87 -10.58 6.74
CA LEU A 86 -15.49 -10.45 7.20
C LEU A 86 -14.75 -9.36 6.43
N ASN A 87 -14.84 -9.38 5.11
CA ASN A 87 -14.18 -8.40 4.26
C ASN A 87 -14.72 -6.98 4.52
N SER A 88 -16.04 -6.82 4.62
CA SER A 88 -16.64 -5.52 4.98
C SER A 88 -16.11 -5.01 6.33
N LEU A 89 -16.03 -5.87 7.35
CA LEU A 89 -15.54 -5.47 8.66
C LEU A 89 -14.03 -5.15 8.66
N ALA A 90 -13.25 -5.88 7.86
CA ALA A 90 -11.82 -5.60 7.69
C ALA A 90 -11.59 -4.22 7.05
N ILE A 91 -12.32 -3.89 5.98
CA ILE A 91 -12.27 -2.58 5.31
C ILE A 91 -12.62 -1.47 6.30
N LEU A 92 -13.71 -1.63 7.07
CA LEU A 92 -14.11 -0.64 8.07
C LEU A 92 -13.04 -0.42 9.16
N ASN A 93 -12.29 -1.46 9.54
CA ASN A 93 -11.21 -1.30 10.53
C ASN A 93 -9.97 -0.64 9.93
N ILE A 94 -9.59 -1.00 8.70
CA ILE A 94 -8.44 -0.39 7.99
C ILE A 94 -8.70 1.11 7.77
N GLU A 95 -9.90 1.44 7.30
CA GLU A 95 -10.34 2.82 7.03
C GLU A 95 -11.02 3.48 8.24
N SER A 96 -10.71 3.03 9.46
CA SER A 96 -11.33 3.55 10.68
C SER A 96 -11.12 5.06 10.86
N THR A 97 -9.98 5.59 10.43
CA THR A 97 -9.69 7.03 10.46
C THR A 97 -10.63 7.82 9.54
N LEU A 98 -10.96 7.28 8.37
CA LEU A 98 -11.93 7.88 7.45
C LEU A 98 -13.35 7.74 7.98
N LEU A 99 -13.69 6.64 8.66
CA LEU A 99 -14.99 6.49 9.30
C LEU A 99 -15.22 7.52 10.41
N MET A 100 -14.18 7.88 11.16
CA MET A 100 -14.29 8.88 12.22
C MET A 100 -14.58 10.29 11.69
N SER A 101 -14.28 10.59 10.42
CA SER A 101 -14.62 11.87 9.80
C SER A 101 -16.00 11.89 9.13
N LEU A 102 -16.69 10.75 9.04
CA LEU A 102 -18.04 10.67 8.48
C LEU A 102 -19.11 11.06 9.50
N ASN A 103 -20.18 11.69 9.01
CA ASN A 103 -21.38 11.94 9.81
C ASN A 103 -22.22 10.66 9.94
N TYR A 104 -22.29 10.10 11.15
CA TYR A 104 -23.05 8.88 11.40
C TYR A 104 -24.56 9.08 11.28
N ASP A 105 -25.08 10.28 11.52
CA ASP A 105 -26.53 10.55 11.43
C ASP A 105 -27.03 10.34 10.00
N ASP A 106 -26.29 10.83 9.01
CA ASP A 106 -26.61 10.65 7.59
C ASP A 106 -26.59 9.17 7.18
N VAL A 107 -25.62 8.41 7.71
CA VAL A 107 -25.50 6.97 7.46
C VAL A 107 -26.66 6.20 8.08
N ILE A 108 -27.05 6.54 9.30
CA ILE A 108 -28.18 5.94 10.01
C ILE A 108 -29.49 6.23 9.25
N ASP A 109 -29.71 7.47 8.84
CA ASP A 109 -30.89 7.88 8.08
C ASP A 109 -30.98 7.16 6.74
N ASN A 110 -29.86 7.03 6.02
CA ASN A 110 -29.81 6.32 4.76
C ASN A 110 -30.09 4.81 4.95
N PHE A 111 -29.49 4.20 5.96
CA PHE A 111 -29.77 2.81 6.31
C PHE A 111 -31.23 2.59 6.69
N ALA A 112 -31.83 3.50 7.48
CA ALA A 112 -33.24 3.45 7.85
C ALA A 112 -34.16 3.56 6.64
N LYS A 113 -33.85 4.44 5.68
CA LYS A 113 -34.57 4.56 4.39
C LYS A 113 -34.48 3.27 3.57
N GLN A 114 -33.30 2.64 3.49
CA GLN A 114 -33.11 1.36 2.79
C GLN A 114 -33.86 0.19 3.45
N LYS A 115 -33.95 0.19 4.79
CA LYS A 115 -34.55 -0.92 5.56
C LYS A 115 -36.06 -0.76 5.79
N CYS A 116 -36.79 -0.18 4.84
CA CYS A 116 -38.26 -0.19 4.80
C CYS A 116 -38.84 -1.59 4.50
N ARG A 117 -38.41 -2.64 5.21
CA ARG A 117 -39.23 -3.84 5.40
C ARG A 117 -40.21 -3.57 6.55
N ARG A 118 -41.25 -2.79 6.27
CA ARG A 118 -42.42 -2.75 7.14
C ARG A 118 -43.05 -4.14 7.09
N ARG A 119 -43.02 -4.89 8.19
CA ARG A 119 -44.00 -5.98 8.37
C ARG A 119 -45.37 -5.31 8.38
N LYS A 120 -46.16 -5.55 7.34
CA LYS A 120 -47.60 -5.29 7.41
C LYS A 120 -48.17 -6.32 8.37
N PHE A 121 -48.71 -5.85 9.48
CA PHE A 121 -49.61 -6.62 10.32
C PHE A 121 -50.98 -6.66 9.66
#